data_AF-A0A7S4FVK7-F1
#
_entry.id   AF-A0A7S4FVK7-F1
#
_cell.length_a   1.000
_cell.length_b   1.000
_cell.length_c   1.000
_cell.angle_alpha   90.00
_cell.angle_beta   90.00
_cell.angle_gamma   90.00
#
_symmetry.space_group_name_H-M   'P 1'
#
loop_
_entity.id
_entity.type
_entity.pdbx_description
1 polymer ?
#
loop_
_entity_poly.entity_id
_entity_poly.type
_entity_poly.pdbx_seq_one_letter_code
_entity_poly.pdbx_strand_id
1 'polypeptide(L)'
;HADFNRHERLKLDRRVNTFVYMNEDWPDAFGGHLELWNRRMDQCVQRIAPVFNRLVVFSTTDFTYHGHPEPLACPAHRSRRSFALYFYTNGRPAGEEVDPRAEAEHSTLYVERKCASCLNPQCQAFLRHSQMAHPKTMG
;
A
#
# COMPACT_ATOMS: atom_id res chain seq x y z
N HIS A 1 -3.28 -0.31 0.97
CA HIS A 1 -3.18 0.49 2.21
C HIS A 1 -2.85 1.92 1.83
N ALA A 2 -3.07 2.88 2.72
CA ALA A 2 -2.45 4.19 2.64
C ALA A 2 -1.48 4.32 3.82
N ASP A 3 -0.31 4.90 3.61
CA ASP A 3 0.69 5.04 4.65
C ASP A 3 0.33 6.12 5.66
N PHE A 4 0.97 6.08 6.83
CA PHE A 4 0.96 7.22 7.74
C PHE A 4 1.58 8.45 7.07
N ASN A 5 0.92 9.59 7.22
CA ASN A 5 1.33 10.84 6.56
C ASN A 5 2.07 11.81 7.47
N ARG A 6 2.22 11.50 8.77
CA ARG A 6 2.93 12.34 9.72
C ARG A 6 3.96 11.54 10.52
N HIS A 7 5.19 12.04 10.56
CA HIS A 7 6.25 11.43 11.35
C HIS A 7 6.02 11.74 12.84
N GLU A 8 5.76 10.71 13.65
CA GLU A 8 5.33 10.85 15.06
C GLU A 8 6.26 11.73 15.91
N ARG A 9 7.57 11.49 15.86
CA ARG A 9 8.56 12.24 16.66
C ARG A 9 8.91 13.62 16.11
N LEU A 10 9.16 13.71 14.80
CA LEU A 10 9.65 14.94 14.17
C LEU A 10 8.52 15.87 13.72
N LYS A 11 7.27 15.40 13.77
CA LYS A 11 6.05 16.11 13.34
C LYS A 11 6.11 16.62 11.89
N LEU A 12 6.94 15.99 11.06
CA LEU A 12 7.07 16.28 9.64
C LEU A 12 5.98 15.57 8.84
N ASP A 13 5.48 16.22 7.81
CA ASP A 13 4.53 15.66 6.86
C ASP A 13 5.27 14.80 5.84
N ARG A 14 4.89 13.55 5.67
CA ARG A 14 5.34 12.73 4.54
C ARG A 14 4.69 13.28 3.29
N ARG A 15 5.49 13.50 2.24
CA ARG A 15 5.04 14.15 1.00
C ARG A 15 5.17 13.24 -0.18
N VAL A 16 6.25 12.47 -0.24
CA VAL A 16 6.58 11.66 -1.40
C VAL A 16 6.98 10.27 -0.96
N ASN A 17 6.32 9.27 -1.55
CA ASN A 17 6.75 7.89 -1.53
C ASN A 17 7.54 7.62 -2.81
N THR A 18 8.64 6.89 -2.67
CA THR A 18 9.48 6.48 -3.78
C THR A 18 9.83 5.01 -3.66
N PHE A 19 9.71 4.29 -4.78
CA PHE A 19 10.14 2.89 -4.89
C PHE A 19 11.14 2.73 -6.03
N VAL A 20 12.28 2.11 -5.74
CA VAL A 20 13.25 1.68 -6.76
C VAL A 20 13.28 0.16 -6.78
N TYR A 21 12.92 -0.44 -7.91
CA TYR A 21 12.83 -1.90 -8.05
C TYR A 21 14.14 -2.53 -8.50
N MET A 22 14.52 -3.63 -7.85
CA MET A 22 15.80 -4.34 -8.06
C MET A 22 15.58 -5.77 -8.59
N ASN A 23 14.57 -5.97 -9.43
CA ASN A 23 14.16 -7.30 -9.88
C ASN A 23 14.51 -7.53 -11.35
N GLU A 24 15.69 -8.06 -11.59
CA GLU A 24 16.10 -8.58 -12.90
C GLU A 24 15.26 -9.81 -13.25
N ASP A 25 14.98 -10.00 -14.53
CA ASP A 25 14.22 -11.12 -15.08
C ASP A 25 12.97 -11.44 -14.24
N TRP A 26 12.04 -10.48 -14.19
CA TRP A 26 10.79 -10.58 -13.46
C TRP A 26 9.61 -10.76 -14.44
N PRO A 27 9.24 -12.01 -14.80
CA PRO A 27 8.06 -12.28 -15.62
C PRO A 27 6.80 -11.73 -14.97
N ASP A 28 5.87 -11.24 -15.79
CA ASP A 28 4.57 -10.71 -15.33
C ASP A 28 3.79 -11.75 -14.49
N ALA A 29 3.92 -13.03 -14.84
CA ALA A 29 3.31 -14.16 -14.13
C ALA A 29 3.74 -14.29 -12.66
N PHE A 30 4.87 -13.72 -12.23
CA PHE A 30 5.25 -13.68 -10.82
C PHE A 30 4.40 -12.71 -10.00
N GLY A 31 3.66 -11.81 -10.64
CA GLY A 31 2.84 -10.82 -9.98
C GLY A 31 3.65 -9.75 -9.27
N GLY A 32 3.16 -9.28 -8.12
CA GLY A 32 3.85 -8.26 -7.32
C GLY A 32 3.81 -6.83 -7.87
N HIS A 33 2.84 -6.55 -8.75
CA HIS A 33 2.67 -5.20 -9.28
C HIS A 33 2.32 -4.23 -8.17
N LEU A 34 2.89 -3.03 -8.21
CA LEU A 34 2.36 -1.92 -7.44
C LEU A 34 1.07 -1.48 -8.09
N GLU A 35 -0.02 -1.59 -7.35
CA GLU A 35 -1.31 -1.06 -7.72
C GLU A 35 -1.52 0.28 -7.03
N LEU A 36 -2.03 1.27 -7.77
CA LEU A 36 -2.49 2.55 -7.28
C LEU A 36 -4.01 2.59 -7.44
N TRP A 37 -4.71 2.84 -6.35
CA TRP A 37 -6.16 2.79 -6.27
C TRP A 37 -6.75 4.18 -6.09
N ASN A 38 -7.99 4.35 -6.54
CA ASN A 38 -8.69 5.61 -6.31
C ASN A 38 -9.11 5.76 -4.84
N ARG A 39 -9.54 6.98 -4.46
CA ARG A 39 -9.97 7.32 -3.10
C ARG A 39 -11.09 6.43 -2.56
N ARG A 40 -11.96 5.90 -3.44
CA ARG A 40 -13.08 5.04 -3.04
C ARG A 40 -12.69 3.57 -2.88
N MET A 41 -11.44 3.21 -3.21
CA MET A 41 -10.95 1.83 -3.22
C MET A 41 -11.82 0.88 -4.06
N ASP A 42 -12.51 1.41 -5.08
CA ASP A 42 -13.38 0.63 -5.97
C ASP A 42 -12.74 0.34 -7.33
N GLN A 43 -11.64 1.03 -7.67
CA GLN A 43 -10.94 0.87 -8.93
C GLN A 43 -9.42 0.96 -8.77
N CYS A 44 -8.71 -0.01 -9.35
CA CYS A 44 -7.28 0.08 -9.59
C CYS A 44 -7.06 1.02 -10.79
N VAL A 45 -6.46 2.17 -10.54
CA VAL A 45 -6.23 3.22 -11.56
C VAL A 45 -4.96 2.93 -12.36
N GLN A 46 -3.94 2.41 -11.69
CA GLN A 46 -2.66 2.10 -12.33
C GLN A 46 -2.05 0.82 -11.74
N ARG A 47 -1.46 -0.02 -12.61
CA ARG A 47 -0.72 -1.22 -12.24
C ARG A 47 0.69 -1.15 -12.82
N ILE A 48 1.71 -1.25 -11.97
CA ILE A 48 3.12 -1.01 -12.34
C ILE A 48 3.95 -2.25 -12.02
N ALA A 49 4.56 -2.84 -13.04
CA ALA A 49 5.41 -4.03 -12.87
C ALA A 49 6.69 -3.69 -12.08
N PRO A 50 7.12 -4.53 -11.14
CA PRO A 50 8.26 -4.24 -10.26
C PRO A 50 9.61 -4.62 -10.91
N VAL A 51 9.86 -4.23 -12.16
CA VAL A 51 11.06 -4.64 -12.93
C VAL A 51 12.31 -3.84 -12.56
N PHE A 52 13.49 -4.41 -12.82
CA PHE A 52 14.79 -3.78 -12.51
C PHE A 52 14.92 -2.34 -13.00
N ASN A 53 15.55 -1.50 -12.18
CA ASN A 53 15.85 -0.09 -12.46
C ASN A 53 14.61 0.78 -12.70
N ARG A 54 13.42 0.32 -12.30
CA ARG A 54 12.21 1.12 -12.34
C ARG A 54 12.06 1.94 -11.06
N LEU A 55 12.02 3.26 -11.23
CA LEU A 55 11.68 4.24 -10.22
C LEU A 55 10.18 4.58 -10.32
N VAL A 56 9.46 4.51 -9.21
CA VAL A 56 8.09 5.01 -9.08
C VAL A 56 8.07 6.07 -7.99
N VAL A 57 7.53 7.24 -8.30
CA VAL A 57 7.42 8.39 -7.38
C VAL A 57 5.97 8.86 -7.38
N PHE A 58 5.41 9.08 -6.19
CA PHE A 58 4.05 9.59 -6.04
C PHE A 58 3.87 10.35 -4.72
N SER A 59 2.94 11.29 -4.73
CA SER A 59 2.60 12.06 -3.53
C SER A 59 1.74 11.24 -2.57
N THR A 60 1.89 11.48 -1.27
CA THR A 60 1.13 10.77 -0.23
C THR A 60 0.12 11.66 0.49
N THR A 61 -1.06 11.08 0.71
CA THR A 61 -2.24 11.62 1.41
C THR A 61 -2.95 10.44 2.07
N ASP A 62 -3.97 10.71 2.89
CA ASP A 62 -4.74 9.65 3.56
C ASP A 62 -5.50 8.75 2.58
N PHE A 63 -5.62 9.20 1.32
CA PHE A 63 -6.31 8.52 0.24
C PHE A 63 -5.36 7.98 -0.83
N THR A 64 -4.04 8.03 -0.60
CA THR A 64 -3.04 7.46 -1.51
C THR A 64 -2.98 5.95 -1.31
N TYR A 65 -4.04 5.26 -1.71
CA TYR A 65 -4.12 3.82 -1.56
C TYR A 65 -3.25 3.11 -2.59
N HIS A 66 -2.33 2.30 -2.09
CA HIS A 66 -1.41 1.52 -2.91
C HIS A 66 -1.03 0.19 -2.26
N GLY A 67 -0.36 -0.67 -3.02
CA GLY A 67 0.19 -1.93 -2.53
C GLY A 67 0.34 -2.98 -3.62
N HIS A 68 0.74 -4.20 -3.26
CA HIS A 68 0.61 -5.37 -4.13
C HIS A 68 -0.32 -6.37 -3.43
N PRO A 69 -1.62 -6.37 -3.72
CA PRO A 69 -2.59 -7.12 -2.91
C PRO A 69 -2.50 -8.62 -3.15
N GLU A 70 -2.04 -9.03 -4.33
CA GLU A 70 -1.86 -10.46 -4.62
C GLU A 70 -0.52 -10.97 -4.08
N PRO A 71 -0.52 -12.16 -3.46
CA PRO A 71 0.67 -12.93 -3.16
C PRO A 71 1.53 -13.15 -4.40
N LEU A 72 2.84 -13.23 -4.19
CA LEU A 72 3.78 -13.49 -5.27
C LEU A 72 3.66 -14.95 -5.72
N ALA A 73 3.69 -15.16 -7.03
CA ALA A 73 3.78 -16.49 -7.62
C ALA A 73 5.22 -16.88 -7.98
N CYS A 74 6.22 -16.13 -7.50
CA CYS A 74 7.61 -16.42 -7.78
C CYS A 74 8.09 -17.68 -7.03
N PRO A 75 9.07 -18.42 -7.58
CA PRO A 75 9.69 -19.55 -6.89
C PRO A 75 10.29 -19.16 -5.54
N ALA A 76 10.43 -20.13 -4.62
CA ALA A 76 10.92 -19.89 -3.25
C ALA A 76 12.32 -19.25 -3.17
N HIS A 77 13.16 -19.44 -4.19
CA HIS A 77 14.51 -18.84 -4.26
C HIS A 77 14.53 -17.42 -4.85
N ARG A 78 13.36 -16.86 -5.21
CA ARG A 78 13.20 -15.51 -5.73
C ARG A 78 12.42 -14.66 -4.73
N SER A 79 12.71 -13.36 -4.71
CA SER A 79 11.97 -12.39 -3.89
C SER A 79 11.77 -11.09 -4.65
N ARG A 80 10.67 -10.39 -4.36
CA ARG A 80 10.38 -9.05 -4.88
C ARG A 80 11.14 -8.02 -4.04
N ARG A 81 12.16 -7.41 -4.63
CA ARG A 81 13.08 -6.47 -3.97
C ARG A 81 12.82 -5.03 -4.42
N SER A 82 12.83 -4.11 -3.45
CA SER A 82 12.77 -2.68 -3.70
C SER A 82 13.45 -1.89 -2.59
N PHE A 83 13.99 -0.73 -2.92
CA PHE A 83 14.24 0.32 -1.93
C PHE A 83 13.00 1.21 -1.83
N ALA A 84 12.54 1.46 -0.60
CA ALA A 84 11.49 2.43 -0.32
C ALA A 84 12.12 3.65 0.33
N LEU A 85 11.87 4.83 -0.24
CA LEU A 85 12.31 6.11 0.29
C LEU A 85 11.11 7.00 0.53
N TYR A 86 11.16 7.76 1.62
CA TYR A 86 10.09 8.64 2.04
C TYR A 86 10.66 10.03 2.28
N PHE A 87 10.12 11.03 1.59
CA PHE A 87 10.56 12.41 1.73
C PHE A 87 9.52 13.21 2.49
N TYR A 88 10.00 14.03 3.41
CA TYR A 88 9.19 14.77 4.37
C TYR A 88 9.44 16.27 4.27
N THR A 89 8.44 17.06 4.63
CA THR A 89 8.55 18.51 4.77
C THR A 89 8.08 18.96 6.15
N ASN A 90 8.52 20.14 6.57
CA ASN A 90 7.97 20.81 7.75
C ASN A 90 6.68 21.53 7.36
N GLY A 91 5.53 20.90 7.61
CA GLY A 91 4.24 21.36 7.11
C GLY A 91 3.95 20.88 5.69
N ARG A 92 2.73 21.14 5.23
CA ARG A 92 2.26 20.90 3.86
C ARG A 92 1.56 22.14 3.30
N PRO A 93 1.57 22.36 1.97
CA PRO A 93 0.85 23.45 1.35
C PRO A 93 -0.66 23.39 1.64
N ALA A 94 -1.29 24.56 1.79
CA ALA A 94 -2.74 24.66 1.88
C ALA A 94 -3.39 24.09 0.61
N GLY A 95 -4.36 23.19 0.77
CA GLY A 95 -5.09 22.56 -0.33
C GLY A 95 -4.61 21.16 -0.72
N GLU A 96 -3.48 20.68 -0.20
CA GLU A 96 -3.12 19.27 -0.33
C GLU A 96 -3.85 18.43 0.71
N GLU A 97 -4.99 17.86 0.29
CA GLU A 97 -5.94 17.12 1.11
C GLU A 97 -5.26 16.10 2.04
N VAL A 98 -5.51 16.29 3.33
CA VAL A 98 -5.46 15.29 4.40
C VAL A 98 -6.86 15.37 4.98
N ASP A 99 -7.46 14.25 5.34
CA ASP A 99 -8.77 14.28 5.95
C ASP A 99 -8.66 15.08 7.27
N PRO A 100 -9.29 16.26 7.39
CA PRO A 100 -9.24 17.02 8.63
C PRO A 100 -9.99 16.32 9.78
N ARG A 101 -10.74 15.25 9.48
CA ARG A 101 -11.44 14.38 10.43
C ARG A 101 -10.71 13.08 10.67
N ALA A 102 -9.76 12.67 9.82
CA ALA A 102 -8.81 11.67 10.25
C ALA A 102 -8.05 12.29 11.41
N GLU A 103 -7.80 11.50 12.46
CA GLU A 103 -6.86 11.93 13.48
C GLU A 103 -5.60 12.40 12.74
N ALA A 104 -5.16 13.65 13.00
CA ALA A 104 -4.02 14.26 12.31
C ALA A 104 -2.74 13.41 12.40
N GLU A 105 -2.77 12.38 13.25
CA GLU A 105 -1.80 11.31 13.38
C GLU A 105 -2.55 9.98 13.26
N HIS A 106 -2.30 9.26 12.17
CA HIS A 106 -2.78 7.88 11.99
C HIS A 106 -1.63 6.97 11.60
N SER A 107 -1.74 5.69 11.91
CA SER A 107 -0.83 4.65 11.43
C SER A 107 -1.22 4.21 10.00
N THR A 108 -0.56 3.22 9.42
CA THR A 108 -0.95 2.70 8.09
C THR A 108 -2.42 2.29 8.05
N LEU A 109 -3.18 2.87 7.12
CA LEU A 109 -4.59 2.60 6.91
C LEU A 109 -4.76 1.39 5.97
N TYR A 110 -5.41 0.34 6.45
CA TYR A 110 -5.74 -0.83 5.65
C TYR A 110 -7.21 -0.75 5.22
N VAL A 111 -7.45 -0.98 3.93
CA VAL A 111 -8.79 -1.06 3.36
C VAL A 111 -8.91 -2.41 2.68
N GLU A 112 -9.94 -3.17 3.03
CA GLU A 112 -10.26 -4.41 2.37
C GLU A 112 -10.69 -4.14 0.93
N ARG A 113 -10.09 -4.85 -0.03
CA ARG A 113 -10.51 -4.80 -1.43
C ARG A 113 -11.83 -5.57 -1.55
N LYS A 114 -12.85 -4.95 -2.14
CA LYS A 114 -14.12 -5.61 -2.49
C LYS A 114 -13.89 -6.59 -3.64
N CYS A 115 -13.43 -7.80 -3.33
CA CYS A 115 -13.28 -8.88 -4.29
C CYS A 115 -14.63 -9.56 -4.51
N ALA A 116 -15.02 -9.79 -5.77
CA ALA A 116 -16.24 -10.57 -6.08
C ALA A 116 -16.16 -12.01 -5.53
N SER A 117 -14.95 -12.57 -5.41
CA SER A 117 -14.70 -13.85 -4.75
C SER A 117 -13.27 -13.89 -4.21
N CYS A 118 -13.10 -14.12 -2.91
CA CYS A 118 -11.80 -14.33 -2.29
C CYS A 118 -11.35 -15.79 -2.52
N LEU A 119 -11.04 -16.13 -3.77
CA LEU A 119 -10.66 -17.49 -4.18
C LEU A 119 -9.19 -17.81 -3.89
N ASN A 120 -8.38 -16.81 -3.56
CA ASN A 120 -6.98 -17.03 -3.23
C ASN A 120 -6.89 -17.69 -1.83
N PRO A 121 -6.35 -18.92 -1.71
CA PRO A 121 -6.20 -19.62 -0.43
C PRO A 121 -5.42 -18.82 0.61
N GLN A 122 -4.47 -17.98 0.18
CA GLN A 122 -3.68 -17.12 1.06
C GLN A 122 -4.52 -15.96 1.61
N CYS A 123 -5.39 -15.36 0.78
CA CYS A 123 -6.35 -14.36 1.26
C CYS A 123 -7.37 -14.98 2.22
N GLN A 124 -7.82 -16.22 1.98
CA GLN A 124 -8.68 -16.94 2.92
C GLN A 124 -7.98 -17.26 4.25
N ALA A 125 -6.68 -17.59 4.22
CA ALA A 125 -5.89 -17.82 5.43
C ALA A 125 -5.76 -16.53 6.26
N PHE A 126 -5.50 -15.39 5.60
CA PHE A 126 -5.48 -14.09 6.26
C PHE A 126 -6.83 -13.76 6.92
N LEU A 127 -7.94 -13.91 6.20
CA LEU A 127 -9.28 -13.66 6.74
C LEU A 127 -9.61 -14.53 7.96
N ARG A 128 -9.19 -15.81 7.96
CA ARG A 128 -9.37 -16.72 9.11
C ARG A 128 -8.57 -16.24 10.33
N HIS A 129 -7.33 -15.78 10.13
CA HIS A 129 -6.52 -15.24 11.22
C HIS A 129 -7.06 -13.91 11.77
N SER A 130 -7.50 -13.00 10.90
CA SER A 130 -8.05 -11.70 11.33
C SER A 130 -9.36 -11.84 12.11
N GLN A 131 -10.23 -12.81 11.77
CA GLN A 131 -11.46 -13.07 12.51
C GLN A 131 -11.22 -13.70 13.90
N MET A 132 -10.13 -14.44 14.08
CA MET A 132 -9.74 -14.97 15.39
C MET A 132 -9.09 -13.91 16.28
N ALA A 133 -8.42 -12.91 15.70
CA ALA A 133 -7.73 -11.87 16.45
C ALA A 133 -8.68 -10.81 17.05
N HIS A 134 -9.84 -10.56 16.43
CA HIS A 134 -10.87 -9.63 16.91
C HIS A 134 -12.25 -10.30 16.88
N PRO A 135 -12.63 -11.05 17.93
CA PRO A 135 -13.98 -11.58 18.03
C PRO A 135 -14.96 -10.41 18.02
N LYS A 136 -15.85 -10.36 17.02
CA LYS A 136 -17.00 -9.46 17.05
C LYS A 136 -17.77 -9.77 18.33
N THR A 137 -17.77 -8.86 19.29
CA THR A 137 -18.75 -8.88 20.37
C THR A 137 -20.12 -8.74 19.70
N MET A 138 -20.87 -9.84 19.65
CA MET A 138 -22.27 -9.81 19.24
C MET A 138 -23.03 -9.02 20.30
N GLY A 139 -23.61 -7.90 19.89
CA GLY A 139 -24.70 -7.21 20.58
C GLY A 139 -26.00 -7.46 19.84
#